data_AF-A0A3B9W0I7-F1
#
_entry.id   AF-A0A3B9W0I7-F1
#
_cell.length_a   1.000
_cell.length_b   1.000
_cell.length_c   1.000
_cell.angle_alpha   90.00
_cell.angle_beta   90.00
_cell.angle_gamma   90.00
#
_symmetry.space_group_name_H-M   'P 1'
#
loop_
_entity.id
_entity.type
_entity.pdbx_description
1 polymer ?
#
loop_
_entity_poly.entity_id
_entity_poly.type
_entity_poly.pdbx_seq_one_letter_code
_entity_poly.pdbx_strand_id
1 'polypeptide(L)' 'AQLLAEAGLEAVDPQVGELVTSFDMAGTSLTLFWLDDELETLWNAAADAPAFRRGAVTAAAL' A
#
# COMPACT_ATOMS: atom_id res chain seq x y z
N ALA A 1 6.50 -11.34 -6.47
CA ALA A 1 5.27 -11.49 -7.28
C ALA A 1 5.63 -12.03 -8.66
N GLN A 2 5.62 -13.36 -8.84
CA GLN A 2 6.15 -14.00 -10.06
C GLN A 2 5.42 -13.55 -11.34
N LEU A 3 4.08 -13.59 -11.34
CA LEU A 3 3.28 -13.19 -12.51
C LEU A 3 3.46 -11.71 -12.89
N LEU A 4 3.68 -10.82 -11.91
CA LEU A 4 3.98 -9.42 -12.19
C LEU A 4 5.35 -9.26 -12.86
N ALA A 5 6.36 -9.96 -12.35
CA ALA A 5 7.70 -9.94 -12.95
C ALA A 5 7.72 -10.52 -14.37
N GLU A 6 7.00 -11.62 -14.61
CA GLU A 6 6.82 -12.21 -15.94
C GLU A 6 6.11 -11.25 -16.91
N ALA A 7 5.21 -10.41 -16.40
CA ALA A 7 4.56 -9.35 -17.15
C ALA A 7 5.42 -8.07 -17.30
N GLY A 8 6.65 -8.05 -16.79
CA GLY A 8 7.54 -6.89 -16.84
C GLY A 8 7.19 -5.77 -15.87
N LEU A 9 6.44 -6.08 -14.81
CA LEU A 9 5.97 -5.12 -13.81
C LEU A 9 6.79 -5.21 -12.53
N GLU A 10 7.22 -4.05 -12.04
CA GLU A 10 7.88 -3.90 -10.74
C GLU A 10 6.85 -3.55 -9.66
N ALA A 11 6.90 -4.25 -8.53
CA ALA A 11 6.06 -3.94 -7.37
C ALA A 11 6.87 -3.06 -6.40
N VAL A 12 6.51 -1.78 -6.31
CA VAL A 12 7.25 -0.78 -5.51
C VAL A 12 7.03 -0.97 -4.01
N ASP A 13 5.77 -0.96 -3.55
CA ASP A 13 5.43 -1.11 -2.13
C ASP A 13 4.11 -1.91 -1.98
N PRO A 14 4.20 -3.26 -2.07
CA PRO A 14 3.02 -4.12 -2.01
C PRO A 14 2.41 -4.17 -0.60
N GLN A 15 1.12 -3.84 -0.51
CA GLN A 15 0.35 -3.90 0.74
C GLN A 15 -0.45 -5.21 0.82
N VAL A 16 -0.27 -5.96 1.92
CA VAL A 16 -0.95 -7.24 2.15
C VAL A 16 -1.60 -7.24 3.53
N GLY A 17 -2.92 -7.39 3.57
CA GLY A 17 -3.68 -7.46 4.81
C GLY A 17 -5.18 -7.23 4.60
N GLU A 18 -5.89 -7.10 5.71
CA GLU A 18 -7.33 -6.81 5.77
C GLU A 18 -7.58 -5.30 5.58
N LEU A 19 -7.35 -4.78 4.38
CA LEU A 19 -7.42 -3.35 4.09
C LEU A 19 -8.86 -2.88 3.82
N VAL A 20 -9.61 -3.64 3.03
CA VAL A 20 -11.01 -3.35 2.68
C VAL A 20 -11.79 -4.67 2.71
N THR A 21 -12.52 -4.88 3.80
CA THR A 21 -13.21 -6.15 4.08
C THR A 21 -14.70 -6.10 3.71
N SER A 22 -15.31 -7.28 3.59
CA SER A 22 -16.76 -7.44 3.43
C SER A 22 -17.28 -8.41 4.49
N PHE A 23 -17.34 -7.94 5.74
CA PHE A 23 -17.60 -8.77 6.92
C PHE A 23 -16.70 -10.01 6.96
N ASP A 24 -17.27 -11.20 7.08
CA ASP A 24 -16.61 -12.50 7.23
C ASP A 24 -16.49 -13.29 5.92
N MET A 25 -16.57 -12.60 4.77
CA MET A 25 -16.44 -13.22 3.45
C MET A 25 -15.05 -13.86 3.28
N ALA A 26 -15.02 -15.15 2.92
CA ALA A 26 -13.80 -15.90 2.61
C ALA A 26 -13.31 -15.62 1.16
N GLY A 27 -12.91 -14.38 0.90
CA GLY A 27 -12.41 -13.94 -0.41
C GLY A 27 -11.22 -13.00 -0.29
N THR A 28 -10.57 -12.71 -1.42
CA THR A 28 -9.49 -11.72 -1.50
C THR A 28 -9.65 -10.91 -2.78
N SER A 29 -9.10 -9.69 -2.78
CA SER A 29 -9.01 -8.84 -3.97
C SER A 29 -7.57 -8.43 -4.21
N LEU A 30 -7.24 -8.20 -5.48
CA LEU A 30 -5.95 -7.65 -5.91
C LEU A 30 -6.21 -6.30 -6.57
N THR A 31 -5.56 -5.27 -6.06
CA THR A 31 -5.55 -3.93 -6.68
C THR A 31 -4.16 -3.65 -7.24
N LEU A 32 -4.10 -3.20 -8.49
CA LEU A 32 -2.88 -2.67 -9.11
C LEU A 32 -3.06 -1.15 -9.28
N PHE A 33 -2.08 -0.38 -8.83
CA PHE A 33 -2.05 1.07 -8.95
C PHE A 33 -0.75 1.48 -9.66
N TRP A 34 -0.89 2.23 -10.75
CA TRP A 34 0.23 2.65 -11.59
C TRP A 34 0.80 3.96 -11.08
N LEU A 35 2.09 3.96 -10.77
CA LEU A 35 2.78 5.13 -10.27
C LEU A 35 3.49 5.86 -11.41
N ASP A 36 3.42 7.18 -11.35
CA ASP A 36 4.42 8.07 -11.92
C ASP A 36 5.29 8.66 -10.79
N ASP A 37 6.27 9.50 -11.13
CA ASP A 37 7.23 10.05 -10.16
C ASP A 37 6.54 10.87 -9.03
N GLU A 38 5.46 11.59 -9.35
CA GLU A 38 4.72 12.38 -8.36
C GLU A 38 3.92 11.45 -7.44
N LEU A 39 3.21 10.48 -8.01
CA LEU A 39 2.41 9.52 -7.26
C LEU A 39 3.28 8.62 -6.39
N GLU A 40 4.47 8.21 -6.84
CA GLU A 40 5.40 7.45 -6.02
C GLU A 40 5.88 8.25 -4.81
N THR A 41 6.15 9.55 -5.01
CA THR A 41 6.51 10.45 -3.90
C THR A 41 5.38 10.54 -2.88
N LEU A 42 4.14 10.74 -3.33
CA LEU A 42 2.98 10.79 -2.44
C LEU A 42 2.67 9.43 -1.79
N TRP A 43 2.88 8.34 -2.53
CA TRP A 43 2.74 6.98 -2.02
C TRP A 43 3.81 6.64 -0.98
N ASN A 44 4.98 7.26 -0.98
CA ASN A 44 5.99 7.00 0.05
C ASN A 44 5.95 7.98 1.23
N ALA A 45 5.12 9.03 1.15
CA ALA A 45 4.96 10.00 2.23
C ALA A 45 4.43 9.34 3.52
N ALA A 46 4.94 9.79 4.67
CA ALA A 46 4.53 9.26 5.97
C ALA A 46 3.02 9.47 6.21
N ALA A 47 2.39 8.49 6.84
CA ALA A 47 0.97 8.54 7.18
C ALA A 47 0.74 7.92 8.57
N ASP A 48 -0.11 8.57 9.37
CA ASP A 48 -0.59 8.06 10.65
C ASP A 48 -2.11 8.08 10.68
N ALA A 49 -2.71 6.96 10.30
CA ALA A 49 -4.15 6.75 10.36
C ALA A 49 -4.47 5.40 11.04
N PRO A 50 -5.67 5.25 11.62
CA PRO A 50 -6.17 3.93 12.01
C PRO A 50 -6.05 2.95 10.84
N ALA A 51 -5.52 1.75 11.11
CA ALA A 51 -5.26 0.69 10.12
C ALA A 51 -4.27 1.03 8.98
N PHE A 52 -3.70 2.24 8.92
CA PHE A 52 -2.68 2.59 7.92
C PHE A 52 -1.62 3.52 8.51
N ARG A 53 -0.49 2.93 8.94
CA ARG A 53 0.68 3.66 9.45
C ARG A 53 1.93 3.29 8.69
N ARG A 54 2.63 4.29 8.18
CA ARG A 54 3.89 4.09 7.46
C ARG A 54 4.83 5.29 7.63
N GLY A 55 6.12 5.01 7.55
CA GLY A 55 7.17 6.00 7.76
C GLY A 55 7.36 6.36 9.24
N ALA A 56 8.44 7.08 9.53
CA ALA A 56 8.70 7.60 10.88
C ALA A 56 7.86 8.87 11.09
N VAL A 57 6.79 8.75 11.88
CA VAL A 57 6.00 9.89 12.34
C VAL A 57 6.55 10.28 13.70
N THR A 58 7.49 11.24 13.75
CA THR A 58 7.93 11.81 15.03
C THR A 58 6.77 12.64 15.58
N ALA A 59 6.17 12.19 16.67
CA ALA A 59 5.20 13.00 17.41
C ALA A 59 5.90 14.31 17.81
N ALA A 60 5.42 15.44 17.30
CA ALA A 60 5.81 16.73 17.84
C ALA A 60 5.36 16.77 19.30
N ALA A 61 6.27 17.14 20.21
CA ALA A 61 5.92 17.32 21.62
C ALA A 61 4.78 18.35 21.71
N LEU A 62 3.68 17.94 22.35
CA LEU A 62 2.56 18.82 22.74
C LEU A 62 2.95 19.68 23.94
#